data_AF-A0AA38IZ19-F1
#
_entry.id   AF-A0AA38IZ19-F1
#
_cell.length_a   1.000
_cell.length_b   1.000
_cell.length_c   1.000
_cell.angle_alpha   90.00
_cell.angle_beta   90.00
_cell.angle_gamma   90.00
#
_symmetry.space_group_name_H-M   'P 1'
#
loop_
_entity.id
_entity.type
_entity.pdbx_description
1 polymer ?
#
loop_
_entity_poly.entity_id
_entity_poly.type
_entity_poly.pdbx_seq_one_letter_code
_entity_poly.pdbx_strand_id
1 'polypeptide(L)'
;MSFDMPCSKCNKKCSETEGTVCDLCHHPIHFNCGGITKAEKACLQNKNRRIQYFCDRSNLSSVIDGLKDEIASLKAEVKELKNIHSNKSNPEFGKNHQLSQDELLEEIEDRHNRSCNVILYNLKESDKETGALRKEDDVIRCKELLFSNTHDDDITYI
;
A
#
# COMPACT_ATOMS: atom_id res chain seq x y z
N MET A 1 27.99 -30.76 -6.55
CA MET A 1 27.66 -31.86 -7.48
C MET A 1 28.07 -31.40 -8.89
N SER A 2 28.22 -32.29 -9.86
CA SER A 2 28.60 -31.92 -11.24
C SER A 2 27.35 -31.74 -12.08
N PHE A 3 27.35 -30.81 -13.04
CA PHE A 3 26.29 -30.77 -14.04
C PHE A 3 26.39 -32.02 -14.92
N ASP A 4 25.30 -32.77 -15.08
CA ASP A 4 25.28 -34.02 -15.87
C ASP A 4 25.49 -33.79 -17.38
N MET A 5 25.46 -32.53 -17.84
CA MET A 5 25.68 -32.14 -19.23
C MET A 5 26.93 -31.25 -19.40
N PRO A 6 27.60 -31.32 -20.57
CA PRO A 6 28.71 -30.43 -20.91
C PRO A 6 28.22 -28.99 -21.15
N CYS A 7 29.12 -28.03 -20.99
CA CYS A 7 28.85 -26.61 -21.24
C CYS A 7 28.33 -26.39 -22.66
N SER A 8 27.19 -25.72 -22.78
CA SER A 8 26.51 -25.44 -24.04
C SER A 8 27.35 -24.71 -25.09
N LYS A 9 28.38 -23.95 -24.69
CA LYS A 9 29.21 -23.16 -25.59
C LYS A 9 30.53 -23.82 -25.98
N CYS A 10 31.20 -24.49 -25.03
CA CYS A 10 32.55 -25.04 -25.24
C CYS A 10 32.61 -26.57 -25.18
N ASN A 11 31.49 -27.26 -24.91
CA ASN A 11 31.35 -28.71 -24.78
C ASN A 11 32.29 -29.36 -23.73
N LYS A 12 32.91 -28.59 -22.84
CA LYS A 12 33.71 -29.11 -21.73
C LYS A 12 32.84 -29.35 -20.50
N LYS A 13 33.27 -30.25 -19.61
CA LYS A 13 32.58 -30.49 -18.33
C LYS A 13 32.43 -29.19 -17.54
N CYS A 14 31.25 -28.97 -16.99
CA CYS A 14 30.93 -27.80 -16.19
C CYS A 14 30.71 -28.23 -14.74
N SER A 15 31.37 -27.54 -13.81
CA SER A 15 31.17 -27.72 -12.37
C SER A 15 30.26 -26.61 -11.83
N GLU A 16 29.56 -26.86 -10.73
CA GLU A 16 28.73 -25.84 -10.05
C GLU A 16 29.51 -24.59 -9.60
N THR A 17 30.81 -24.71 -9.40
CA THR A 17 31.68 -23.59 -8.98
C THR A 17 32.13 -22.71 -10.13
N GLU A 18 32.12 -23.24 -11.36
CA GLU A 18 32.62 -22.60 -12.57
C GLU A 18 31.52 -22.26 -13.59
N GLY A 19 30.28 -22.65 -13.32
CA GLY A 19 29.16 -22.34 -14.19
C GLY A 19 27.82 -22.28 -13.50
N THR A 20 26.82 -21.97 -14.32
CA THR A 20 25.41 -21.89 -13.95
C THR A 20 24.58 -22.64 -14.99
N VAL A 21 23.29 -22.76 -14.74
CA VAL A 21 22.32 -23.40 -15.64
C VAL A 21 21.37 -22.33 -16.17
N CYS A 22 21.01 -22.42 -17.45
CA CYS A 22 19.96 -21.58 -18.00
C CYS A 22 18.60 -21.95 -17.39
N ASP A 23 17.86 -20.95 -16.90
CA ASP A 23 16.55 -21.17 -16.26
C ASP A 23 15.44 -21.54 -17.26
N LEU A 24 15.67 -21.36 -18.58
CA LEU A 24 14.72 -21.77 -19.62
C LEU A 24 15.04 -23.13 -20.25
N CYS A 25 16.26 -23.29 -20.78
CA CYS A 25 16.61 -24.50 -21.52
C CYS A 25 17.35 -25.54 -20.66
N HIS A 26 17.64 -25.23 -19.39
CA HIS A 26 18.33 -26.11 -18.43
C HIS A 26 19.72 -26.61 -18.87
N HIS A 27 20.33 -25.99 -19.87
CA HIS A 27 21.69 -26.32 -20.29
C HIS A 27 22.72 -25.60 -19.41
N PRO A 28 23.78 -26.30 -18.96
CA PRO A 28 24.86 -25.68 -18.19
C PRO A 28 25.76 -24.81 -19.08
N ILE A 29 26.34 -23.78 -18.48
CA ILE A 29 27.32 -22.90 -19.11
C ILE A 29 28.35 -22.40 -18.09
N HIS A 30 29.64 -22.39 -18.47
CA HIS A 30 30.66 -21.75 -17.64
C HIS A 30 30.41 -20.25 -17.55
N PHE A 31 30.72 -19.62 -16.42
CA PHE A 31 30.61 -18.16 -16.26
C PHE A 31 31.36 -17.41 -17.36
N ASN A 32 32.59 -17.83 -17.66
CA ASN A 32 33.40 -17.24 -18.73
C ASN A 32 32.81 -17.47 -20.12
N CYS A 33 32.19 -18.63 -20.36
CA CYS A 33 31.56 -18.93 -21.64
C CYS A 33 30.30 -18.08 -21.85
N GLY A 34 29.52 -17.86 -20.79
CA GLY A 34 28.33 -17.01 -20.80
C GLY A 34 28.62 -15.51 -20.75
N GLY A 35 29.88 -15.09 -20.67
CA GLY A 35 30.24 -13.67 -20.50
C GLY A 35 29.82 -13.08 -19.15
N ILE A 36 29.60 -13.94 -18.14
CA ILE A 36 29.09 -13.55 -16.83
C ILE A 36 30.22 -12.93 -16.01
N THR A 37 30.01 -11.70 -15.56
CA THR A 37 30.95 -10.93 -14.75
C THR A 37 31.06 -11.48 -13.32
N LYS A 38 32.08 -11.04 -12.57
CA LYS A 38 32.26 -11.45 -11.17
C LYS A 38 31.08 -11.04 -10.27
N ALA A 39 30.48 -9.87 -10.54
CA ALA A 39 29.32 -9.39 -9.79
C ALA A 39 28.09 -10.27 -10.04
N GLU A 40 27.80 -10.57 -11.31
CA GLU A 40 26.68 -11.44 -11.70
C GLU A 40 26.87 -12.87 -11.20
N LYS A 41 28.11 -13.39 -11.21
CA LYS A 41 28.44 -14.69 -10.63
C LYS A 41 28.02 -14.76 -9.16
N ALA A 42 28.32 -13.74 -8.37
CA ALA A 42 27.93 -13.70 -6.95
C ALA A 42 26.40 -13.75 -6.78
N CYS A 43 25.65 -13.06 -7.65
CA CYS A 43 24.20 -13.07 -7.62
C CYS A 43 23.59 -14.42 -8.04
N LEU A 44 24.16 -15.08 -9.07
CA LEU A 44 23.65 -16.35 -9.60
C LEU A 44 23.97 -17.56 -8.70
N GLN A 45 25.06 -17.50 -7.93
CA GLN A 45 25.43 -18.54 -6.97
C GLN A 45 24.59 -18.51 -5.68
N ASN A 46 23.79 -17.46 -5.45
CA ASN A 46 22.88 -17.41 -4.31
C ASN A 46 21.72 -18.41 -4.50
N LYS A 47 21.51 -19.29 -3.52
CA LYS A 47 20.42 -20.28 -3.55
C LYS A 47 19.03 -19.63 -3.55
N ASN A 48 18.91 -18.43 -2.99
CA ASN A 48 17.68 -17.63 -2.97
C ASN A 48 17.74 -16.49 -4.00
N ARG A 49 18.33 -16.75 -5.18
CA ARG A 49 18.41 -15.74 -6.23
C ARG A 49 17.01 -15.36 -6.73
N ARG A 50 16.76 -14.06 -6.85
CA ARG A 50 15.58 -13.51 -7.54
C ARG A 50 15.83 -13.28 -9.03
N ILE A 51 17.08 -13.38 -9.46
CA ILE A 51 17.49 -13.19 -10.84
C ILE A 51 17.53 -14.53 -11.58
N GLN A 52 17.11 -14.50 -12.84
CA GLN A 52 17.17 -15.63 -13.74
C GLN A 52 18.26 -15.40 -14.79
N TYR A 53 18.91 -16.48 -15.20
CA TYR A 53 19.90 -16.50 -16.26
C TYR A 53 19.34 -17.20 -17.50
N PHE A 54 19.36 -16.49 -18.63
CA PHE A 54 18.98 -17.02 -19.94
C PHE A 54 20.18 -17.02 -20.87
N CYS A 55 20.50 -18.16 -21.48
CA CYS A 55 21.60 -18.26 -22.43
C CYS A 55 21.17 -17.79 -23.83
N ASP A 56 22.13 -17.42 -24.69
CA ASP A 56 21.88 -16.91 -26.04
C ASP A 56 21.10 -17.88 -26.96
N ARG A 57 21.05 -19.17 -26.61
CA ARG A 57 20.30 -20.19 -27.36
C ARG A 57 18.82 -20.26 -26.97
N SER A 58 18.44 -19.58 -25.89
CA SER A 58 17.09 -19.59 -25.35
C SER A 58 16.20 -18.74 -26.24
N ASN A 59 15.18 -19.35 -26.85
CA ASN A 59 14.16 -18.56 -27.53
C ASN A 59 13.27 -17.89 -26.47
N LEU A 60 13.50 -16.59 -26.24
CA LEU A 60 12.74 -15.79 -25.27
C LEU A 60 11.34 -15.41 -25.77
N SER A 61 10.89 -15.89 -26.95
CA SER A 61 9.56 -15.57 -27.48
C SER A 61 8.46 -15.88 -26.49
N SER A 62 8.51 -17.02 -25.79
CA SER A 62 7.48 -17.37 -24.80
C SER A 62 7.42 -16.39 -23.62
N VAL A 63 8.58 -15.89 -23.16
CA VAL A 63 8.65 -14.87 -22.11
C VAL A 63 8.10 -13.54 -22.62
N ILE A 64 8.46 -13.17 -23.85
CA ILE A 64 7.96 -11.96 -24.51
C ILE A 64 6.45 -12.02 -24.73
N ASP A 65 5.92 -13.17 -25.11
CA ASP A 65 4.48 -13.37 -25.33
C ASP A 65 3.71 -13.32 -24.01
N GLY A 66 4.24 -13.93 -22.94
CA GLY A 66 3.67 -13.77 -21.60
C GLY A 66 3.66 -12.32 -21.11
N LEU A 67 4.73 -11.56 -21.39
CA LEU A 67 4.78 -10.12 -21.09
C LEU A 67 3.76 -9.32 -21.91
N LYS A 68 3.53 -9.67 -23.18
CA LYS A 68 2.50 -9.01 -24.00
C LYS A 68 1.11 -9.25 -23.44
N ASP A 69 0.82 -10.47 -22.98
CA ASP A 69 -0.46 -10.82 -22.39
C ASP A 69 -0.70 -10.06 -21.08
N GLU A 70 0.32 -9.97 -20.23
CA GLU A 70 0.25 -9.21 -18.97
C GLU A 70 0.08 -7.71 -19.23
N ILE A 71 0.81 -7.15 -20.21
CA ILE A 71 0.62 -5.76 -20.66
C ILE A 71 -0.80 -5.55 -21.21
N ALA A 72 -1.35 -6.50 -21.95
CA ALA A 72 -2.71 -6.42 -22.47
C ALA A 72 -3.74 -6.44 -21.34
N SER A 73 -3.57 -7.31 -20.33
CA SER A 73 -4.40 -7.35 -19.13
C SER A 73 -4.37 -6.02 -18.38
N LEU A 74 -3.17 -5.51 -18.07
CA LEU A 74 -3.01 -4.24 -17.36
C LEU A 74 -3.60 -3.07 -18.15
N LYS A 75 -3.45 -3.06 -19.48
CA LYS A 75 -4.10 -2.04 -20.33
C LYS A 75 -5.62 -2.14 -20.28
N ALA A 76 -6.18 -3.35 -20.23
CA ALA A 76 -7.60 -3.56 -20.10
C ALA A 76 -8.11 -3.08 -18.74
N GLU A 77 -7.43 -3.42 -17.65
CA GLU A 77 -7.74 -2.95 -16.29
C GLU A 77 -7.65 -1.42 -16.18
N VAL A 78 -6.61 -0.80 -16.75
CA VAL A 78 -6.49 0.67 -16.79
C VAL A 78 -7.63 1.30 -17.59
N LYS A 79 -8.04 0.68 -18.70
CA LYS A 79 -9.19 1.16 -19.49
C LYS A 79 -10.49 1.02 -18.72
N GLU A 80 -10.68 -0.08 -18.00
CA GLU A 80 -11.84 -0.32 -17.15
C GLU A 80 -11.91 0.69 -16.01
N LEU A 81 -10.82 0.91 -15.28
CA LEU A 81 -10.72 1.92 -14.22
C LEU A 81 -10.98 3.34 -14.74
N LYS A 82 -10.45 3.68 -15.91
CA LYS A 82 -10.73 4.97 -16.58
C LYS A 82 -12.19 5.08 -16.98
N ASN A 83 -12.81 4.01 -17.47
CA ASN A 83 -14.22 3.99 -17.82
C ASN A 83 -15.12 4.07 -16.58
N ILE A 84 -14.75 3.48 -15.45
CA ILE A 84 -15.43 3.65 -14.16
C ILE A 84 -15.39 5.12 -13.73
N HIS A 85 -14.25 5.80 -13.90
CA HIS A 85 -14.12 7.24 -13.63
C HIS A 85 -14.86 8.14 -14.64
N SER A 86 -15.00 7.70 -15.89
CA SER A 86 -15.65 8.46 -16.97
C SER A 86 -17.17 8.24 -17.01
N ASN A 87 -17.66 7.10 -16.54
CA ASN A 87 -19.08 6.76 -16.40
C ASN A 87 -19.69 7.26 -15.07
N LYS A 88 -19.22 8.40 -14.57
CA LYS A 88 -19.84 9.19 -13.49
C LYS A 88 -21.23 9.76 -13.85
N SER A 89 -21.92 9.15 -14.81
CA SER A 89 -23.35 9.33 -15.08
C SER A 89 -24.19 8.15 -14.58
N ASN A 90 -23.60 7.15 -13.92
CA ASN A 90 -24.35 6.06 -13.28
C ASN A 90 -24.39 6.27 -11.75
N PRO A 91 -25.57 6.58 -11.16
CA PRO A 91 -25.68 7.09 -9.78
C PRO A 91 -25.44 6.05 -8.67
N GLU A 92 -25.09 4.79 -8.99
CA GLU A 92 -25.00 3.73 -7.97
C GLU A 92 -23.58 3.29 -7.58
N PHE A 93 -22.52 3.71 -8.29
CA PHE A 93 -21.14 3.26 -8.00
C PHE A 93 -20.33 4.18 -7.07
N GLY A 94 -20.96 5.20 -6.49
CA GLY A 94 -20.33 6.18 -5.59
C GLY A 94 -20.46 5.87 -4.10
N LYS A 95 -20.94 4.68 -3.69
CA LYS A 95 -21.25 4.40 -2.28
C LYS A 95 -20.03 4.12 -1.38
N ASN A 96 -18.81 4.17 -1.91
CA ASN A 96 -17.60 4.18 -1.08
C ASN A 96 -16.78 5.45 -1.36
N HIS A 97 -17.19 6.51 -0.67
CA HIS A 97 -16.35 7.64 -0.24
C HIS A 97 -15.83 8.61 -1.33
N GLN A 98 -16.73 9.17 -2.13
CA GLN A 98 -16.62 10.58 -2.47
C GLN A 98 -17.77 11.28 -1.77
N LEU A 99 -17.49 11.98 -0.67
CA LEU A 99 -18.47 12.90 -0.08
C LEU A 99 -18.91 13.82 -1.21
N SER A 100 -20.22 13.90 -1.43
CA SER A 100 -20.78 14.92 -2.29
C SER A 100 -20.33 16.29 -1.78
N GLN A 101 -20.28 17.28 -2.67
CA GLN A 101 -19.86 18.62 -2.27
C GLN A 101 -20.72 19.16 -1.11
N ASP A 102 -22.00 18.79 -1.09
CA ASP A 102 -22.94 19.17 -0.03
C ASP A 102 -22.66 18.41 1.28
N GLU A 103 -22.36 17.11 1.25
CA GLU A 103 -21.94 16.35 2.45
C GLU A 103 -20.61 16.86 3.02
N LEU A 104 -19.68 17.30 2.18
CA LEU A 104 -18.43 17.91 2.61
C LEU A 104 -18.68 19.26 3.29
N LEU A 105 -19.60 20.07 2.75
CA LEU A 105 -20.00 21.34 3.36
C LEU A 105 -20.69 21.12 4.71
N GLU A 106 -21.62 20.17 4.79
CA GLU A 106 -22.27 19.77 6.05
C GLU A 106 -21.25 19.27 7.07
N GLU A 107 -20.27 18.46 6.68
CA GLU A 107 -19.22 17.98 7.58
C GLU A 107 -18.32 19.13 8.08
N ILE A 108 -17.93 20.05 7.20
CA ILE A 108 -17.12 21.21 7.57
C ILE A 108 -17.89 22.11 8.54
N GLU A 109 -19.17 22.35 8.27
CA GLU A 109 -20.04 23.12 9.16
C GLU A 109 -20.22 22.42 10.51
N ASP A 110 -20.42 21.11 10.53
CA ASP A 110 -20.53 20.32 11.75
C ASP A 110 -19.21 20.26 12.55
N ARG A 111 -18.06 20.23 11.87
CA ARG A 111 -16.74 20.38 12.52
C ARG A 111 -16.55 21.78 13.07
N HIS A 112 -16.98 22.81 12.36
CA HIS A 112 -16.91 24.19 12.83
C HIS A 112 -17.81 24.39 14.06
N ASN A 113 -19.04 23.89 14.03
CA ASN A 113 -19.98 23.92 15.14
C ASN A 113 -19.44 23.19 16.38
N ARG A 114 -18.69 22.10 16.18
CA ARG A 114 -18.05 21.33 17.26
C ARG A 114 -16.64 21.78 17.62
N SER A 115 -16.06 22.73 16.88
CA SER A 115 -14.68 23.20 17.11
C SER A 115 -14.51 23.92 18.45
N CYS A 116 -15.62 24.34 19.06
CA CYS A 116 -15.67 24.96 20.38
C CYS A 116 -16.23 24.01 21.45
N ASN A 117 -16.25 22.69 21.21
CA ASN A 117 -16.63 21.73 22.24
C ASN A 117 -15.68 21.82 23.43
N VAL A 118 -16.21 22.15 24.60
CA VAL A 118 -15.44 22.23 25.84
C VAL A 118 -15.54 20.90 26.58
N ILE A 119 -14.39 20.32 26.92
CA ILE A 119 -14.31 19.16 27.82
C ILE A 119 -13.97 19.68 29.22
N LEU A 120 -14.89 19.50 30.16
CA LEU A 120 -14.71 19.89 31.56
C LEU A 120 -14.31 18.67 32.38
N TYR A 121 -13.11 18.72 32.97
CA TYR A 121 -12.60 17.68 33.87
C TYR A 121 -12.96 17.98 35.32
N ASN A 122 -13.05 16.93 36.15
CA ASN A 122 -13.32 17.02 37.59
C ASN A 122 -14.68 17.64 37.97
N LEU A 123 -15.65 17.65 37.05
CA LEU A 123 -17.03 17.99 37.39
C LEU A 123 -17.67 16.82 38.14
N LYS A 124 -18.17 17.07 39.35
CA LYS A 124 -18.95 16.06 40.09
C LYS A 124 -20.24 15.75 39.33
N GLU A 125 -20.54 14.48 39.13
CA GLU A 125 -21.78 14.03 38.47
C GLU A 125 -23.04 14.53 39.23
N SER A 126 -24.12 14.75 38.49
CA SER A 126 -25.40 15.16 39.06
C SER A 126 -26.10 14.00 39.77
N ASP A 127 -26.51 14.23 41.02
CA ASP A 127 -27.24 13.27 41.86
C ASP A 127 -28.77 13.26 41.57
N LYS A 128 -29.24 13.92 40.49
CA LYS A 128 -30.68 14.00 40.15
C LYS A 128 -31.21 12.66 39.60
N GLU A 129 -32.48 12.37 39.89
CA GLU A 129 -33.05 11.03 39.64
C GLU A 129 -33.27 10.71 38.16
N THR A 130 -33.61 11.70 37.33
CA THR A 130 -33.93 11.47 35.91
C THR A 130 -32.83 12.00 35.00
N GLY A 131 -32.63 11.37 33.84
CA GLY A 131 -31.62 11.78 32.87
C GLY A 131 -31.83 13.21 32.34
N ALA A 132 -33.09 13.67 32.25
CA ALA A 132 -33.41 15.04 31.84
C ALA A 132 -32.96 16.06 32.91
N LEU A 133 -33.28 15.80 34.18
CA LEU A 133 -32.90 16.68 35.29
C LEU A 133 -31.38 16.70 35.52
N ARG A 134 -30.69 15.57 35.34
CA ARG A 134 -29.22 15.51 35.40
C ARG A 134 -28.57 16.38 34.33
N LYS A 135 -29.02 16.28 33.07
CA LYS A 135 -28.53 17.11 31.97
C LYS A 135 -28.74 18.60 32.21
N GLU A 136 -29.90 18.99 32.73
CA GLU A 136 -30.19 20.39 33.03
C GLU A 136 -29.30 20.92 34.16
N ASP A 137 -29.13 20.15 35.24
CA ASP A 137 -28.26 20.46 36.37
C ASP A 137 -26.79 20.59 35.94
N ASP A 138 -26.30 19.67 35.10
CA ASP A 138 -24.94 19.71 34.54
C ASP A 138 -24.74 20.96 33.67
N VAL A 139 -25.70 21.30 32.80
CA VAL A 139 -25.61 22.49 31.93
C VAL A 139 -25.57 23.78 32.75
N ILE A 140 -26.38 23.90 33.81
CA ILE A 140 -26.35 25.06 34.70
C ILE A 140 -24.99 25.19 35.38
N ARG A 141 -24.48 24.09 35.94
CA ARG A 141 -23.19 24.07 36.63
C ARG A 141 -22.02 24.39 35.70
N CYS A 142 -22.02 23.84 34.49
CA CYS A 142 -21.02 24.17 33.46
C CYS A 142 -21.03 25.66 33.10
N LYS A 143 -22.22 26.27 32.97
CA LYS A 143 -22.35 27.71 32.72
C LYS A 143 -21.82 28.52 33.90
N GLU A 144 -22.16 28.17 35.14
CA GLU A 144 -21.63 28.84 36.32
C GLU A 144 -20.10 28.79 36.34
N LEU A 145 -19.48 27.64 36.12
CA LEU A 145 -18.02 27.50 36.11
C LEU A 145 -17.35 28.29 34.99
N LEU A 146 -17.91 28.27 33.78
CA LEU A 146 -17.35 28.96 32.62
C LEU A 146 -17.50 30.48 32.69
N PHE A 147 -18.55 30.98 33.35
CA PHE A 147 -18.89 32.41 33.38
C PHE A 147 -18.69 33.07 34.76
N SER A 148 -18.26 32.34 35.79
CA SER A 148 -17.94 32.90 37.12
C SER A 148 -16.50 33.39 37.27
N ASN A 149 -15.57 33.00 36.39
CA ASN A 149 -14.16 33.37 36.45
C ASN A 149 -13.73 34.34 35.33
N THR A 150 -14.30 35.54 35.29
CA THR A 150 -13.67 36.68 34.59
C THR A 150 -12.62 37.39 35.45
N HIS A 151 -11.89 36.68 36.32
CA HIS A 151 -10.66 37.14 36.95
C HIS A 151 -9.64 36.00 36.98
N ASP A 152 -8.63 36.22 36.14
CA ASP A 152 -7.24 35.73 36.15
C ASP A 152 -6.91 34.31 36.66
N ASP A 153 -6.20 33.64 35.75
CA ASP A 153 -5.19 32.59 35.92
C ASP A 153 -5.64 31.12 36.00
N ASP A 154 -5.05 30.35 35.08
CA ASP A 154 -5.02 28.90 34.91
C ASP A 154 -6.24 28.18 34.28
N ILE A 155 -6.67 28.63 33.11
CA ILE A 155 -7.26 27.70 32.11
C ILE A 155 -6.23 27.47 31.00
N THR A 156 -5.49 26.37 31.11
CA THR A 156 -4.62 25.89 30.04
C THR A 156 -5.48 25.33 28.91
N TYR A 157 -5.58 26.07 27.80
CA TYR A 157 -6.15 25.58 26.56
C TYR A 157 -5.13 24.63 25.89
N ILE A 158 -5.58 23.42 25.53
CA ILE A 158 -4.90 22.55 24.54
C ILE A 158 -5.55 22.80 23.19
#